data_AF-A0A949Q754-F1
#
_entry.id   AF-A0A949Q754-F1
#
_cell.length_a   1.000
_cell.length_b   1.000
_cell.length_c   1.000
_cell.angle_alpha   90.00
_cell.angle_beta   90.00
_cell.angle_gamma   90.00
#
_symmetry.space_group_name_H-M   'P 1'
#
loop_
_entity.id
_entity.type
_entity.pdbx_description
1 polymer ?
#
loop_
_entity_poly.entity_id
_entity_poly.type
_entity_poly.pdbx_seq_one_letter_code
_entity_poly.pdbx_strand_id
1 'polypeptide(L)'
;MSLFKMDLYKTAARSLAGLLNLMLALMLFMLSPTAMAANFSIDQSGTAMTGLWWNQNETGWGTSLTHQYGVIFVPLYTYDASHNPVWYVASNCSVSANGCSGDLYAVKGGSAPTSPWNGANVALTAAGKLNLVFTDANTGSMSYSINGVSGSKAIVRNVFVQGTTPAATDYSPLFIPMTPMDSQNGMWRLIAR
;
A
#
# COMPACT_ATOMS: atom_id res chain seq x y z
N MET A 1 34.46 38.67 62.61
CA MET A 1 34.14 37.24 62.47
C MET A 1 32.70 36.95 61.99
N SER A 2 31.74 37.88 62.12
CA SER A 2 30.34 37.68 61.70
C SER A 2 30.09 37.85 60.18
N LEU A 3 30.72 38.84 59.54
CA LEU A 3 30.52 39.16 58.11
C LEU A 3 30.94 38.03 57.16
N PHE A 4 32.07 37.35 57.44
CA PHE A 4 32.60 36.25 56.61
C PHE A 4 31.68 35.02 56.54
N LYS A 5 30.95 34.69 57.62
CA LYS A 5 29.98 33.58 57.63
C LYS A 5 28.74 33.90 56.79
N MET A 6 28.36 35.17 56.73
CA MET A 6 27.16 35.61 56.01
C MET A 6 27.36 35.60 54.49
N ASP A 7 28.57 35.89 54.02
CA ASP A 7 28.91 35.81 52.58
C ASP A 7 29.07 34.36 52.10
N LEU A 8 29.57 33.47 52.96
CA LEU A 8 29.63 32.04 52.67
C LEU A 8 28.21 31.44 52.50
N TYR A 9 27.28 31.82 53.37
CA TYR A 9 25.89 31.35 53.31
C TYR A 9 25.15 31.84 52.06
N LYS A 10 25.34 33.11 51.67
CA LYS A 10 24.76 33.68 50.44
C LYS A 10 25.31 33.01 49.18
N THR A 11 26.60 32.68 49.17
CA THR A 11 27.25 32.01 48.04
C THR A 11 26.80 30.55 47.92
N ALA A 12 26.71 29.83 49.05
CA ALA A 12 26.16 28.48 49.10
C ALA A 12 24.69 28.44 48.68
N ALA A 13 23.86 29.39 49.15
CA ALA A 13 22.45 29.47 48.77
C ALA A 13 22.25 29.79 47.27
N ARG A 14 23.09 30.64 46.68
CA ARG A 14 23.08 30.90 45.22
C ARG A 14 23.48 29.66 44.41
N SER A 15 24.45 28.90 44.89
CA SER A 15 24.88 27.63 44.28
C SER A 15 23.79 26.56 44.34
N LEU A 16 23.15 26.38 45.50
CA LEU A 16 22.01 25.48 45.70
C LEU A 16 20.81 25.84 44.83
N ALA A 17 20.48 27.12 44.70
CA ALA A 17 19.41 27.57 43.80
C ALA A 17 19.74 27.33 42.32
N GLY A 18 21.01 27.49 41.92
CA GLY A 18 21.48 27.17 40.57
C GLY A 18 21.38 25.68 40.24
N LEU A 19 21.78 24.82 41.18
CA LEU A 19 21.68 23.36 41.03
C LEU A 19 20.23 22.88 40.99
N LEU A 20 19.35 23.47 41.79
CA LEU A 20 17.92 23.15 41.79
C LEU A 20 17.26 23.54 40.46
N ASN A 21 17.58 24.72 39.92
CA ASN A 21 17.07 25.16 38.61
C ASN A 21 17.60 24.30 37.45
N LEU A 22 18.86 23.85 37.53
CA LEU A 22 19.44 22.94 36.56
C LEU A 22 18.77 21.56 36.60
N MET A 23 18.51 21.03 37.81
CA MET A 23 17.78 19.78 38.01
C MET A 23 16.34 19.88 37.50
N LEU A 24 15.66 21.01 37.72
CA LEU A 24 14.30 21.25 37.24
C LEU A 24 14.25 21.36 35.70
N ALA A 25 15.25 21.99 35.08
CA ALA A 25 15.39 22.07 33.62
C ALA A 25 15.67 20.69 32.98
N LEU A 26 16.48 19.86 33.63
CA LEU A 26 16.73 18.47 33.20
C LEU A 26 15.48 17.59 33.32
N MET A 27 14.69 17.75 34.39
CA MET A 27 13.41 17.05 34.51
C MET A 27 12.42 17.49 33.42
N LEU A 28 12.35 18.79 33.10
CA LEU A 28 11.49 19.30 32.02
C LEU A 28 11.91 18.79 30.63
N PHE A 29 13.20 18.55 30.39
CA PHE A 29 13.70 17.98 29.13
C PHE A 29 13.40 16.48 29.00
N MET A 30 13.34 15.74 30.13
CA MET A 30 12.96 14.32 30.16
C MET A 30 11.44 14.08 30.12
N LEU A 31 10.64 15.12 30.33
CA LEU A 31 9.18 15.13 30.16
C LEU A 31 8.75 15.56 28.75
N SER A 32 9.67 15.75 27.80
CA SER A 32 9.25 15.88 26.40
C SER A 32 8.49 14.61 26.03
N PRO A 33 7.22 14.68 25.59
CA PRO A 33 6.55 13.50 25.08
C PRO A 33 7.34 13.07 23.86
N THR A 34 8.16 12.03 24.01
CA THR A 34 8.59 11.23 22.86
C THR A 34 7.31 10.92 22.13
N ALA A 35 7.13 11.48 20.94
CA ALA A 35 5.98 11.21 20.10
C ALA A 35 5.87 9.70 20.03
N MET A 36 4.89 9.13 20.74
CA MET A 36 4.62 7.71 20.64
C MET A 36 4.20 7.54 19.19
N ALA A 37 5.08 7.00 18.36
CA ALA A 37 4.65 6.41 17.11
C ALA A 37 3.57 5.40 17.53
N ALA A 38 2.32 5.69 17.15
CA ALA A 38 1.25 4.73 17.36
C ALA A 38 1.64 3.50 16.55
N ASN A 39 2.10 2.46 17.22
CA ASN A 39 2.28 1.16 16.61
C ASN A 39 0.87 0.66 16.29
N PHE A 40 0.39 0.97 15.09
CA PHE A 40 -0.81 0.36 14.58
C PHE A 40 -0.46 -1.11 14.30
N SER A 41 -1.00 -2.03 15.09
CA SER A 41 -0.96 -3.44 14.75
C SER A 41 -1.95 -3.65 13.61
N ILE A 42 -1.46 -3.81 12.38
CA ILE A 42 -2.32 -4.38 11.34
C ILE A 42 -2.37 -5.90 11.51
N ASP A 43 -3.53 -6.48 11.27
CA ASP A 43 -3.68 -7.92 11.16
C ASP A 43 -2.90 -8.40 9.91
N GLN A 44 -1.90 -9.23 10.16
CA GLN A 44 -0.95 -9.78 9.19
C GLN A 44 -1.34 -11.18 8.74
N SER A 45 -2.53 -11.65 9.10
CA SER A 45 -3.15 -12.81 8.49
C SER A 45 -3.60 -12.44 7.08
N GLY A 46 -2.63 -12.19 6.20
CA GLY A 46 -2.85 -11.78 4.81
C GLY A 46 -3.47 -12.92 4.04
N THR A 47 -4.80 -13.05 4.12
CA THR A 47 -5.53 -13.92 3.19
C THR A 47 -5.20 -13.48 1.77
N ALA A 48 -5.06 -14.44 0.85
CA ALA A 48 -4.71 -14.19 -0.55
C ALA A 48 -5.66 -13.19 -1.26
N MET A 49 -6.81 -12.94 -0.65
CA MET A 49 -7.98 -12.25 -1.19
C MET A 49 -7.89 -10.73 -1.26
N THR A 50 -6.89 -10.09 -0.63
CA THR A 50 -6.62 -8.64 -0.77
C THR A 50 -5.18 -8.44 -1.16
N GLY A 51 -4.87 -7.64 -2.18
CA GLY A 51 -3.49 -7.35 -2.60
C GLY A 51 -3.36 -6.97 -4.07
N LEU A 52 -2.16 -6.61 -4.50
CA LEU A 52 -1.83 -6.42 -5.91
C LEU A 52 -1.28 -7.73 -6.48
N TRP A 53 -1.82 -8.20 -7.60
CA TRP A 53 -1.50 -9.48 -8.22
C TRP A 53 -1.19 -9.31 -9.71
N TRP A 54 -0.21 -10.06 -10.20
CA TRP A 54 0.28 -9.98 -11.58
C TRP A 54 0.98 -11.28 -11.98
N ASN A 55 1.37 -11.44 -13.24
CA ASN A 55 2.16 -12.59 -13.67
C ASN A 55 3.64 -12.19 -13.80
N GLN A 56 4.52 -12.87 -13.06
CA GLN A 56 5.95 -12.55 -12.99
C GLN A 56 6.65 -12.51 -14.36
N ASN A 57 6.18 -13.30 -15.32
CA ASN A 57 6.76 -13.41 -16.66
C ASN A 57 6.06 -12.50 -17.69
N GLU A 58 5.01 -11.78 -17.31
CA GLU A 58 4.19 -10.96 -18.19
C GLU A 58 3.97 -9.57 -17.57
N THR A 59 4.86 -8.64 -17.85
CA THR A 59 4.78 -7.27 -17.34
C THR A 59 3.74 -6.44 -18.09
N GLY A 60 3.09 -5.50 -17.41
CA GLY A 60 2.20 -4.49 -18.03
C GLY A 60 0.70 -4.72 -17.82
N TRP A 61 0.31 -5.86 -17.24
CA TRP A 61 -1.06 -6.14 -16.83
C TRP A 61 -1.10 -6.67 -15.39
N GLY A 62 -2.28 -6.65 -14.78
CA GLY A 62 -2.46 -7.18 -13.44
C GLY A 62 -3.82 -6.83 -12.85
N THR A 63 -3.98 -7.13 -11.57
CA THR A 63 -5.23 -6.88 -10.86
C THR A 63 -4.98 -6.49 -9.40
N SER A 64 -5.78 -5.56 -8.90
CA SER A 64 -5.84 -5.26 -7.46
C SER A 64 -7.06 -5.95 -6.88
N LEU A 65 -6.90 -6.61 -5.75
CA LEU A 65 -7.98 -7.32 -5.06
C LEU A 65 -8.29 -6.60 -3.75
N THR A 66 -9.57 -6.34 -3.52
CA THR A 66 -10.08 -5.80 -2.25
C THR A 66 -11.19 -6.71 -1.76
N HIS A 67 -10.91 -7.47 -0.70
CA HIS A 67 -11.88 -8.37 -0.08
C HIS A 67 -12.70 -7.67 1.00
N GLN A 68 -14.02 -7.85 0.95
CA GLN A 68 -14.95 -7.44 2.00
C GLN A 68 -16.04 -8.49 2.17
N TYR A 69 -16.18 -9.04 3.39
CA TYR A 69 -17.13 -10.09 3.73
C TYR A 69 -17.00 -11.37 2.87
N GLY A 70 -17.90 -11.56 1.90
CA GLY A 70 -17.93 -12.71 1.01
C GLY A 70 -17.73 -12.31 -0.45
N VAL A 71 -17.18 -11.12 -0.70
CA VAL A 71 -17.01 -10.55 -2.03
C VAL A 71 -15.63 -9.94 -2.18
N ILE A 72 -15.00 -10.17 -3.33
CA ILE A 72 -13.77 -9.47 -3.74
C ILE A 72 -14.12 -8.52 -4.89
N PHE A 73 -13.70 -7.27 -4.77
CA PHE A 73 -13.70 -6.31 -5.86
C PHE A 73 -12.40 -6.47 -6.67
N VAL A 74 -12.53 -6.65 -7.99
CA VAL A 74 -11.41 -7.04 -8.87
C VAL A 74 -11.34 -6.16 -10.12
N PRO A 75 -10.60 -5.04 -10.09
CA PRO A 75 -10.15 -4.35 -11.29
C PRO A 75 -9.00 -5.09 -11.97
N LEU A 76 -9.15 -5.37 -13.26
CA LEU A 76 -8.13 -5.94 -14.14
C LEU A 76 -7.73 -4.89 -15.17
N TYR A 77 -6.46 -4.49 -15.17
CA TYR A 77 -5.87 -3.63 -16.19
C TYR A 77 -5.07 -4.48 -17.16
N THR A 78 -5.41 -4.40 -18.44
CA THR A 78 -4.84 -5.24 -19.50
C THR A 78 -4.98 -4.56 -20.87
N TYR A 79 -4.81 -5.32 -21.95
CA TYR A 79 -4.90 -4.85 -23.33
C TYR A 79 -5.94 -5.65 -24.11
N ASP A 80 -6.65 -4.98 -25.03
CA ASP A 80 -7.54 -5.64 -25.98
C ASP A 80 -6.77 -6.28 -27.15
N ALA A 81 -7.50 -6.92 -28.08
CA ALA A 81 -6.91 -7.58 -29.25
C ALA A 81 -6.19 -6.60 -30.21
N SER A 82 -6.44 -5.29 -30.09
CA SER A 82 -5.80 -4.24 -30.85
C SER A 82 -4.64 -3.59 -30.07
N HIS A 83 -4.23 -4.17 -28.94
CA HIS A 83 -3.19 -3.68 -28.04
C HIS A 83 -3.50 -2.33 -27.37
N ASN A 84 -4.77 -1.93 -27.31
CA ASN A 84 -5.17 -0.74 -26.56
C ASN A 84 -5.38 -1.09 -25.08
N PRO A 85 -5.00 -0.21 -24.14
CA PRO A 85 -5.27 -0.44 -22.73
C PRO A 85 -6.76 -0.47 -22.46
N VAL A 86 -7.19 -1.43 -21.65
CA VAL A 86 -8.58 -1.64 -21.27
C VAL A 86 -8.68 -2.04 -19.79
N TRP A 87 -9.76 -1.61 -19.15
CA TRP A 87 -10.10 -1.99 -17.78
C TRP A 87 -11.32 -2.92 -17.80
N TYR A 88 -11.17 -4.06 -17.14
CA TYR A 88 -12.29 -4.92 -16.76
C TYR A 88 -12.49 -4.86 -15.25
N VAL A 89 -13.73 -5.00 -14.81
CA VAL A 89 -14.06 -5.02 -13.38
C VAL A 89 -15.00 -6.18 -13.10
N ALA A 90 -14.64 -7.03 -12.12
CA ALA A 90 -15.59 -7.88 -11.42
C ALA A 90 -15.89 -7.23 -10.06
N SER A 91 -17.03 -6.55 -9.97
CA SER A 91 -17.43 -5.84 -8.75
C SER A 91 -18.01 -6.74 -7.67
N ASN A 92 -18.47 -7.93 -8.06
CA ASN A 92 -19.08 -8.92 -7.19
C ASN A 92 -18.46 -10.31 -7.42
N CYS A 93 -17.15 -10.45 -7.15
CA CYS A 93 -16.50 -11.76 -7.19
C CYS A 93 -16.83 -12.51 -5.90
N SER A 94 -17.81 -13.41 -5.94
CA SER A 94 -18.29 -14.15 -4.77
C SER A 94 -17.23 -15.13 -4.29
N VAL A 95 -16.87 -15.01 -3.02
CA VAL A 95 -15.84 -15.84 -2.38
C VAL A 95 -16.36 -17.25 -2.14
N SER A 96 -15.53 -18.23 -2.49
CA SER A 96 -15.76 -19.64 -2.18
C SER A 96 -14.42 -20.32 -1.94
N ALA A 97 -14.31 -21.02 -0.80
CA ALA A 97 -13.07 -21.66 -0.35
C ALA A 97 -11.86 -20.70 -0.38
N ASN A 98 -10.87 -21.00 -1.21
CA ASN A 98 -9.61 -20.26 -1.39
C ASN A 98 -9.63 -19.36 -2.63
N GLY A 99 -10.80 -18.91 -3.08
CA GLY A 99 -10.93 -18.18 -4.34
C GLY A 99 -12.19 -17.34 -4.44
N CYS A 100 -12.47 -16.83 -5.64
CA CYS A 100 -13.72 -16.16 -5.95
C CYS A 100 -14.10 -16.32 -7.42
N SER A 101 -15.39 -16.21 -7.73
CA SER A 101 -15.92 -16.20 -9.10
C SER A 101 -16.89 -15.04 -9.29
N GLY A 102 -16.83 -14.37 -10.45
CA GLY A 102 -17.69 -13.23 -10.76
C GLY A 102 -17.77 -12.91 -12.25
N ASP A 103 -18.74 -12.07 -12.62
CA ASP A 103 -18.86 -11.55 -13.98
C ASP A 103 -17.89 -10.37 -14.19
N LEU A 104 -17.27 -10.32 -15.37
CA LEU A 104 -16.43 -9.20 -15.81
C LEU A 104 -17.23 -8.23 -16.65
N TYR A 105 -17.05 -6.94 -16.37
CA TYR A 105 -17.57 -5.83 -17.16
C TYR A 105 -16.42 -4.99 -17.72
N ALA A 106 -16.45 -4.68 -19.00
CA ALA A 106 -15.56 -3.70 -19.60
C ALA A 106 -16.05 -2.29 -19.21
N VAL A 107 -15.12 -1.43 -18.78
CA VAL A 107 -15.42 -0.03 -18.43
C VAL A 107 -14.82 0.88 -19.50
N LYS A 108 -15.63 1.77 -20.08
CA LYS A 108 -15.22 2.77 -21.07
C LYS A 108 -15.82 4.14 -20.77
N GLY A 109 -15.19 5.18 -21.31
CA GLY A 109 -15.63 6.57 -21.14
C GLY A 109 -15.10 7.22 -19.86
N GLY A 110 -15.89 8.13 -19.28
CA GLY A 110 -15.49 9.02 -18.20
C GLY A 110 -14.82 10.31 -18.70
N SER A 111 -14.32 11.10 -17.75
CA SER A 111 -13.55 12.31 -18.04
C SER A 111 -12.10 12.12 -17.62
N ALA A 112 -11.18 12.76 -18.36
CA ALA A 112 -9.81 12.93 -17.89
C ALA A 112 -9.81 13.66 -16.54
N PRO A 113 -8.84 13.41 -15.64
CA PRO A 113 -8.73 14.10 -14.36
C PRO A 113 -8.64 15.64 -14.47
N THR A 114 -8.24 16.14 -15.64
CA THR A 114 -8.09 17.58 -15.94
C THR A 114 -9.35 18.20 -16.54
N SER A 115 -10.45 17.47 -16.68
CA SER A 115 -11.69 17.93 -17.30
C SER A 115 -12.88 17.77 -16.36
N PRO A 116 -13.93 18.59 -16.50
CA PRO A 116 -15.17 18.38 -15.76
C PRO A 116 -15.72 16.97 -15.96
N TRP A 117 -16.26 16.38 -14.89
CA TRP A 117 -16.86 15.06 -14.93
C TRP A 117 -18.08 15.00 -15.85
N ASN A 118 -18.09 14.05 -16.78
CA ASN A 118 -19.23 13.72 -17.62
C ASN A 118 -19.64 12.27 -17.34
N GLY A 119 -20.62 12.06 -16.48
CA GLY A 119 -21.12 10.70 -16.19
C GLY A 119 -21.87 10.05 -17.35
N ALA A 120 -22.38 10.84 -18.31
CA ALA A 120 -23.24 10.33 -19.38
C ALA A 120 -22.47 9.55 -20.45
N ASN A 121 -21.14 9.67 -20.51
CA ASN A 121 -20.31 8.92 -21.46
C ASN A 121 -19.74 7.62 -20.86
N VAL A 122 -20.00 7.32 -19.58
CA VAL A 122 -19.51 6.12 -18.92
C VAL A 122 -20.35 4.93 -19.36
N ALA A 123 -19.70 3.86 -19.80
CA ALA A 123 -20.34 2.62 -20.19
C ALA A 123 -19.71 1.44 -19.46
N LEU A 124 -20.56 0.61 -18.82
CA LEU A 124 -20.21 -0.72 -18.33
C LEU A 124 -20.89 -1.75 -19.23
N THR A 125 -20.10 -2.61 -19.87
CA THR A 125 -20.62 -3.64 -20.79
C THR A 125 -20.18 -5.00 -20.31
N ALA A 126 -21.10 -5.96 -20.26
CA ALA A 126 -20.77 -7.35 -19.92
C ALA A 126 -19.69 -7.87 -20.87
N ALA A 127 -18.59 -8.39 -20.31
CA ALA A 127 -17.41 -8.83 -21.06
C ALA A 127 -17.11 -10.32 -20.85
N GLY A 128 -17.56 -10.91 -19.75
CA GLY A 128 -17.48 -12.35 -19.53
C GLY A 128 -17.37 -12.72 -18.06
N LYS A 129 -16.48 -13.64 -17.70
CA LYS A 129 -16.35 -14.18 -16.33
C LYS A 129 -14.90 -14.25 -15.88
N LEU A 130 -14.71 -14.15 -14.57
CA LEU A 130 -13.44 -14.31 -13.87
C LEU A 130 -13.58 -15.38 -12.79
N ASN A 131 -12.54 -16.19 -12.62
CA ASN A 131 -12.36 -17.04 -11.46
C ASN A 131 -10.90 -16.99 -10.98
N LEU A 132 -10.74 -16.67 -9.69
CA LEU A 132 -9.47 -16.61 -8.98
C LEU A 132 -9.37 -17.80 -8.02
N VAL A 133 -8.23 -18.47 -8.00
CA VAL A 133 -7.93 -19.56 -7.07
C VAL A 133 -6.55 -19.35 -6.49
N PHE A 134 -6.45 -19.20 -5.17
CA PHE A 134 -5.18 -18.96 -4.48
C PHE A 134 -4.60 -20.26 -3.92
N THR A 135 -3.36 -20.55 -4.27
CA THR A 135 -2.63 -21.74 -3.78
C THR A 135 -1.98 -21.48 -2.43
N ASP A 136 -1.53 -20.24 -2.19
CA ASP A 136 -1.07 -19.76 -0.88
C ASP A 136 -1.32 -18.25 -0.77
N ALA A 137 -0.74 -17.59 0.25
CA ALA A 137 -0.89 -16.15 0.47
C ALA A 137 -0.37 -15.28 -0.69
N ASN A 138 0.57 -15.78 -1.49
CA ASN A 138 1.35 -15.07 -2.50
C ASN A 138 1.29 -15.69 -3.90
N THR A 139 0.69 -16.86 -4.07
CA THR A 139 0.56 -17.55 -5.37
C THR A 139 -0.89 -17.94 -5.66
N GLY A 140 -1.25 -17.93 -6.94
CA GLY A 140 -2.57 -18.35 -7.40
C GLY A 140 -2.69 -18.42 -8.91
N SER A 141 -3.93 -18.61 -9.38
CA SER A 141 -4.28 -18.60 -10.79
C SER A 141 -5.51 -17.73 -11.04
N MET A 142 -5.49 -17.06 -12.19
CA MET A 142 -6.58 -16.25 -12.72
C MET A 142 -7.06 -16.88 -14.01
N SER A 143 -8.24 -17.49 -13.98
CA SER A 143 -8.96 -17.99 -15.16
C SER A 143 -10.04 -17.00 -15.58
N TYR A 144 -10.25 -16.87 -16.88
CA TYR A 144 -11.23 -15.93 -17.42
C TYR A 144 -11.85 -16.42 -18.72
N SER A 145 -13.03 -15.88 -19.02
CA SER A 145 -13.57 -15.79 -20.37
C SER A 145 -13.84 -14.32 -20.66
N ILE A 146 -13.25 -13.78 -21.73
CA ILE A 146 -13.43 -12.39 -22.14
C ILE A 146 -13.82 -12.39 -23.61
N ASN A 147 -14.98 -11.84 -23.93
CA ASN A 147 -15.55 -11.81 -25.29
C ASN A 147 -15.57 -13.19 -25.98
N GLY A 148 -15.88 -14.24 -25.21
CA GLY A 148 -15.94 -15.63 -25.71
C GLY A 148 -14.58 -16.35 -25.81
N VAL A 149 -13.46 -15.66 -25.53
CA VAL A 149 -12.13 -16.27 -25.49
C VAL A 149 -11.76 -16.60 -24.05
N SER A 150 -11.44 -17.87 -23.80
CA SER A 150 -11.04 -18.35 -22.47
C SER A 150 -9.52 -18.43 -22.33
N GLY A 151 -9.03 -18.21 -21.11
CA GLY A 151 -7.62 -18.33 -20.78
C GLY A 151 -7.39 -18.53 -19.28
N SER A 152 -6.15 -18.83 -18.93
CA SER A 152 -5.69 -18.90 -17.55
C SER A 152 -4.26 -18.37 -17.44
N LYS A 153 -3.99 -17.66 -16.35
CA LYS A 153 -2.67 -17.09 -16.03
C LYS A 153 -2.31 -17.45 -14.59
N ALA A 154 -1.07 -17.88 -14.38
CA ALA A 154 -0.50 -17.91 -13.04
C ALA A 154 -0.32 -16.47 -12.57
N ILE A 155 -0.63 -16.21 -11.30
CA ILE A 155 -0.48 -14.90 -10.68
C ILE A 155 0.31 -15.02 -9.37
N VAL A 156 1.12 -14.01 -9.11
CA VAL A 156 1.86 -13.81 -7.87
C VAL A 156 1.50 -12.47 -7.27
N ARG A 157 1.51 -12.40 -5.94
CA ARG A 157 1.32 -11.15 -5.22
C ARG A 157 2.55 -10.25 -5.41
N ASN A 158 2.33 -8.98 -5.68
CA ASN A 158 3.37 -7.96 -5.57
C ASN A 158 3.59 -7.62 -4.09
N VAL A 159 4.76 -7.99 -3.56
CA VAL A 159 5.14 -7.77 -2.16
C VAL A 159 6.09 -6.56 -2.12
N PHE A 160 5.66 -5.48 -1.48
CA PHE A 160 6.38 -4.19 -1.48
C PHE A 160 7.58 -4.13 -0.53
N VAL A 161 7.63 -5.01 0.49
CA VAL A 161 8.75 -5.13 1.43
C VAL A 161 8.91 -6.60 1.82
N GLN A 162 10.12 -7.15 1.69
CA GLN A 162 10.51 -8.39 2.36
C GLN A 162 11.26 -8.04 3.65
N GLY A 163 10.61 -8.25 4.80
CA GLY A 163 11.20 -8.02 6.11
C GLY A 163 10.89 -9.19 7.05
N THR A 164 11.74 -9.41 8.06
CA THR A 164 11.47 -10.33 9.18
C THR A 164 10.38 -9.82 10.11
N THR A 165 9.97 -8.56 9.95
CA THR A 165 8.72 -8.00 10.45
C THR A 165 7.63 -8.26 9.40
N PRO A 166 6.52 -8.92 9.76
CA PRO A 166 5.46 -9.28 8.82
C PRO A 166 5.06 -8.10 7.91
N ALA A 167 4.78 -8.41 6.64
CA ALA A 167 4.45 -7.44 5.59
C ALA A 167 3.20 -6.61 5.94
N ALA A 168 3.42 -5.40 6.45
CA ALA A 168 2.32 -4.47 6.61
C ALA A 168 1.74 -4.17 5.21
N THR A 169 0.47 -4.45 4.96
CA THR A 169 -0.26 -3.88 3.81
C THR A 169 -0.31 -2.36 4.02
N ASP A 170 0.77 -1.71 3.62
CA ASP A 170 0.90 -0.27 3.60
C ASP A 170 0.23 0.25 2.33
N TYR A 171 -0.87 0.98 2.47
CA TYR A 171 -1.55 1.67 1.38
C TYR A 171 -1.10 3.14 1.26
N SER A 172 0.07 3.48 1.81
CA SER A 172 0.68 4.80 1.75
C SER A 172 2.04 4.71 1.03
N PRO A 173 2.37 5.57 0.04
CA PRO A 173 1.58 6.27 -0.97
C PRO A 173 2.01 5.90 -2.41
N LEU A 174 1.23 6.33 -3.41
CA LEU A 174 1.54 6.32 -4.86
C LEU A 174 2.77 7.16 -5.29
N PHE A 175 3.75 7.38 -4.40
CA PHE A 175 4.96 8.12 -4.71
C PHE A 175 6.19 7.38 -4.18
N ILE A 176 6.88 6.68 -5.08
CA ILE A 176 8.27 6.29 -4.86
C ILE A 176 9.13 7.53 -5.15
N PRO A 177 10.01 7.99 -4.25
CA PRO A 177 11.00 8.99 -4.61
C PRO A 177 11.90 8.41 -5.71
N MET A 178 11.82 8.99 -6.90
CA MET A 178 12.77 8.71 -7.99
C MET A 178 14.18 8.92 -7.47
N THR A 179 15.00 7.87 -7.48
CA THR A 179 16.45 8.07 -7.41
C THR A 179 16.94 8.62 -8.76
N PRO A 180 17.92 9.53 -8.79
CA PRO A 180 18.39 10.12 -10.05
C PRO A 180 18.93 9.05 -10.99
N MET A 181 18.56 9.18 -12.27
CA MET A 181 18.99 8.34 -13.38
C MET A 181 20.53 8.26 -13.47
N ASP A 182 21.07 7.05 -13.54
CA ASP A 182 22.40 6.84 -14.12
C ASP A 182 22.26 6.88 -15.66
N SER A 183 22.99 7.81 -16.26
CA SER A 183 23.02 8.10 -17.70
C SER A 183 23.72 7.04 -18.57
N GLN A 184 24.16 5.90 -18.05
CA GLN A 184 24.98 4.95 -18.80
C GLN A 184 24.18 3.80 -19.41
N ASN A 185 23.45 4.05 -20.52
CA ASN A 185 23.00 3.05 -21.54
C ASN A 185 21.49 2.94 -21.85
N GLY A 186 20.64 3.89 -21.46
CA GLY A 186 19.32 4.07 -22.10
C GLY A 186 18.35 2.87 -22.06
N MET A 187 18.53 1.94 -21.13
CA MET A 187 17.66 0.77 -20.96
C MET A 187 16.77 0.96 -19.72
N TRP A 188 15.45 1.05 -19.92
CA TRP A 188 14.49 1.04 -18.82
C TRP A 188 14.48 -0.35 -18.17
N ARG A 189 15.08 -0.48 -16.98
CA ARG A 189 14.95 -1.67 -16.14
C ARG A 189 14.37 -1.26 -14.80
N LEU A 190 13.23 -1.85 -14.44
CA LEU A 190 12.75 -1.85 -13.06
C LEU A 190 13.69 -2.75 -12.25
N ILE A 191 14.59 -2.15 -11.47
CA ILE A 191 15.38 -2.90 -10.49
C ILE A 191 14.53 -2.99 -9.21
N ALA A 192 13.92 -4.16 -9.01
CA ALA A 192 13.49 -4.58 -7.68
C ALA A 192 14.74 -5.05 -6.92
N ARG A 193 14.94 -4.58 -5.69
CA ARG A 193 15.71 -5.36 -4.71
C ARG A 193 14.75 -6.29 -3.99
#